data_AF-A0AAE0RZJ3-F1
#
_entry.id   AF-A0AAE0RZJ3-F1
#
_cell.length_a   1.000
_cell.length_b   1.000
_cell.length_c   1.000
_cell.angle_alpha   90.00
_cell.angle_beta   90.00
_cell.angle_gamma   90.00
#
_symmetry.space_group_name_H-M   'P 1'
#
loop_
_entity.id
_entity.type
_entity.pdbx_description
1 polymer ?
#
loop_
_entity_poly.entity_id
_entity_poly.type
_entity_poly.pdbx_seq_one_letter_code
_entity_poly.pdbx_strand_id
1 'polypeptide(L)'
;MNNNLQIRTTSTQPKPETREIRVERDKRPERIDSYLTRQIEYATRTKVQTAIEEGRVLVNRKDVKPSYKIKPNDHILITFTHPPAPELLPENIAIDIIHEDDAILVINKPPGMVVHPAYGNWTGTLANAALYHAKRLSQNITAEFSQIPEKCSSLRPGIIHRLDKDTSGVIVITKTDEAAHFISKQFAARTTKKTYFAITWGKFKNQHGKIETNIGRSNKNRKVMSCYDVNSNDGKYALTEYHVHDSNRGFSWVELILHTGRTHQIRVHLQYMGHPIIGDKVYGKASLNIPTIETKRTSNFGKYVENLLELIPRQALHARELRFIHPLTRAEHGNAPKSFGNAPKSFGNAPKSFGNAPKSFGNAPKSFGNAPKSFGNAPKSFGNAPKSFGNAPKSFGNAPKSFGNAPKSFRQMLKSFQQMLKSFQQMLKSFQQMLKSFQQMLKSFQQMLKSFQQMLKSFQQMLKPFQQMLKPFQQMLKSFQQMLKPFQQMLKPFQQMLKSFQQMLKPFRH
;
A
#
# COMPACT_ATOMS: atom_id res chain seq x y z
N MET A 1 -9.39 -36.12 2.71
CA MET A 1 -10.61 -35.33 2.43
C MET A 1 -10.19 -33.88 2.28
N ASN A 2 -10.20 -33.40 1.03
CA ASN A 2 -9.76 -32.06 0.65
C ASN A 2 -10.84 -31.02 1.02
N ASN A 3 -10.55 -30.14 1.98
CA ASN A 3 -11.33 -28.91 2.16
C ASN A 3 -10.64 -27.76 1.40
N ASN A 4 -10.96 -27.70 0.10
CA ASN A 4 -10.70 -26.54 -0.75
C ASN A 4 -11.60 -25.38 -0.30
N LEU A 5 -11.08 -24.48 0.53
CA LEU A 5 -11.62 -23.14 0.68
C LEU A 5 -11.33 -22.35 -0.60
N GLN A 6 -12.22 -22.49 -1.58
CA GLN A 6 -12.30 -21.58 -2.71
C GLN A 6 -12.61 -20.18 -2.18
N ILE A 7 -11.62 -19.29 -2.27
CA ILE A 7 -11.81 -17.84 -2.12
C ILE A 7 -12.69 -17.41 -3.29
N ARG A 8 -14.00 -17.36 -3.07
CA ARG A 8 -14.94 -16.72 -3.99
C ARG A 8 -14.69 -15.21 -3.95
N THR A 9 -13.93 -14.71 -4.90
CA THR A 9 -13.93 -13.30 -5.26
C THR A 9 -15.26 -12.98 -5.96
N THR A 10 -16.33 -12.78 -5.19
CA THR A 10 -17.53 -12.15 -5.71
C THR A 10 -17.32 -10.64 -5.70
N SER A 11 -16.74 -10.10 -6.79
CA SER A 11 -16.92 -8.69 -7.12
C SER A 11 -18.38 -8.46 -7.54
N THR A 12 -19.29 -8.57 -6.58
CA THR A 12 -20.66 -8.11 -6.78
C THR A 12 -20.62 -6.61 -6.55
N GLN A 13 -20.61 -5.85 -7.64
CA GLN A 13 -21.07 -4.47 -7.61
C GLN A 13 -22.41 -4.50 -6.87
N PRO A 14 -22.59 -3.71 -5.80
CA PRO A 14 -23.85 -3.72 -5.09
C PRO A 14 -24.98 -3.41 -6.07
N LYS A 15 -26.02 -4.25 -6.09
CA LYS A 15 -27.22 -3.98 -6.90
C LYS A 15 -27.83 -2.64 -6.46
N PRO A 16 -28.44 -1.87 -7.39
CA PRO A 16 -29.18 -0.67 -7.00
C PRO A 16 -30.23 -1.02 -5.96
N GLU A 17 -30.24 -0.29 -4.85
CA GLU A 17 -31.27 -0.45 -3.80
C GLU A 17 -32.39 0.55 -4.09
N THR A 18 -33.63 0.08 -4.12
CA THR A 18 -34.80 0.95 -4.21
C THR A 18 -35.43 1.08 -2.83
N ARG A 19 -35.59 2.31 -2.33
CA ARG A 19 -36.37 2.58 -1.12
C ARG A 19 -37.70 3.22 -1.46
N GLU A 20 -38.69 2.85 -0.66
CA GLU A 20 -40.03 3.42 -0.70
C GLU A 20 -40.25 4.34 0.50
N ILE A 21 -40.78 5.53 0.22
CA ILE A 21 -41.19 6.49 1.25
C ILE A 21 -42.66 6.83 0.99
N ARG A 22 -43.51 6.61 1.99
CA ARG A 22 -44.90 7.07 1.99
C ARG A 22 -44.98 8.40 2.72
N VAL A 23 -45.52 9.41 2.06
CA VAL A 23 -45.73 10.73 2.68
C VAL A 23 -46.93 10.66 3.64
N GLU A 24 -46.74 11.14 4.86
CA GLU A 24 -47.76 11.15 5.93
C GLU A 24 -49.01 11.95 5.54
N ARG A 25 -50.15 11.60 6.15
CA ARG A 25 -51.48 12.11 5.80
C ARG A 25 -51.68 13.60 6.11
N ASP A 26 -50.94 14.12 7.07
CA ASP A 26 -51.01 15.49 7.58
C ASP A 26 -49.85 16.37 7.09
N LYS A 27 -49.02 15.85 6.17
CA LYS A 27 -47.85 16.57 5.70
C LYS A 27 -48.23 17.77 4.84
N ARG A 28 -47.74 18.96 5.23
CA ARG A 28 -47.90 20.18 4.43
C ARG A 28 -47.12 20.08 3.11
N PRO A 29 -47.64 20.66 2.01
CA PRO A 29 -46.94 20.65 0.73
C PRO A 29 -45.58 21.34 0.83
N GLU A 30 -44.54 20.60 0.49
CA GLU A 30 -43.18 21.12 0.41
C GLU A 30 -42.42 20.53 -0.77
N ARG A 31 -41.32 21.15 -1.17
CA ARG A 31 -40.55 20.67 -2.32
C ARG A 31 -39.92 19.31 -2.02
N ILE A 32 -40.04 18.38 -2.96
CA ILE A 32 -39.50 17.02 -2.86
C ILE A 32 -37.99 17.02 -2.61
N ASP A 33 -37.24 17.94 -3.22
CA ASP A 33 -35.79 18.04 -3.00
C ASP A 33 -35.45 18.31 -1.51
N SER A 34 -36.24 19.15 -0.87
CA SER A 34 -36.07 19.56 0.52
C SER A 34 -36.58 18.48 1.48
N TYR A 35 -37.71 17.85 1.15
CA TYR A 35 -38.26 16.71 1.89
C TYR A 35 -37.25 15.56 1.93
N LEU A 36 -36.78 15.11 0.77
CA LEU A 36 -35.88 13.96 0.64
C LEU A 36 -34.51 14.19 1.24
N THR A 37 -34.00 15.43 1.22
CA THR A 37 -32.74 15.78 1.87
C THR A 37 -32.79 15.55 3.38
N ARG A 38 -33.96 15.68 4.02
CA ARG A 38 -34.13 15.42 5.46
C ARG A 38 -34.47 13.96 5.78
N GLN A 39 -35.18 13.30 4.88
CA GLN A 39 -35.58 11.89 5.07
C GLN A 39 -34.44 10.90 4.80
N ILE A 40 -33.50 11.27 3.91
CA ILE A 40 -32.37 10.41 3.56
C ILE A 40 -31.13 10.89 4.31
N GLU A 41 -30.60 10.04 5.17
CA GLU A 41 -29.38 10.30 5.91
C GLU A 41 -28.20 10.57 4.95
N TYR A 42 -27.41 11.61 5.24
CA TYR A 42 -26.27 12.07 4.43
C TYR A 42 -26.60 12.51 2.98
N ALA A 43 -27.88 12.65 2.62
CA ALA A 43 -28.25 13.24 1.36
C ALA A 43 -27.94 14.74 1.37
N THR A 44 -27.29 15.22 0.30
CA THR A 44 -27.20 16.67 0.05
C THR A 44 -28.28 17.05 -0.94
N ARG A 45 -28.78 18.29 -0.84
CA ARG A 45 -29.81 18.81 -1.75
C ARG A 45 -29.42 18.64 -3.22
N THR A 46 -28.16 18.92 -3.56
CA THR A 46 -27.63 18.75 -4.92
C THR A 46 -27.72 17.30 -5.40
N LYS A 47 -27.35 16.31 -4.56
CA LYS A 47 -27.43 14.89 -4.93
C LYS A 47 -28.87 14.44 -5.16
N VAL A 48 -29.81 14.93 -4.34
CA VAL A 48 -31.24 14.65 -4.49
C VAL A 48 -31.77 15.25 -5.79
N GLN A 49 -31.43 16.50 -6.10
CA GLN A 49 -31.82 17.16 -7.35
C GLN A 49 -31.31 16.39 -8.57
N THR A 50 -30.03 16.02 -8.59
CA THR A 50 -29.46 15.18 -9.65
C THR A 50 -30.16 13.83 -9.75
N ALA A 51 -30.51 13.18 -8.63
CA ALA A 51 -31.24 11.92 -8.66
C ALA A 51 -32.65 12.06 -9.26
N ILE A 52 -33.34 13.17 -8.99
CA ILE A 52 -34.64 13.48 -9.58
C ILE A 52 -34.49 13.73 -11.08
N GLU A 53 -33.50 14.51 -11.50
CA GLU A 53 -33.22 14.83 -12.91
C GLU A 53 -32.82 13.59 -13.73
N GLU A 54 -32.15 12.62 -13.10
CA GLU A 54 -31.76 11.34 -13.72
C GLU A 54 -32.88 10.28 -13.71
N GLY A 55 -34.11 10.63 -13.31
CA GLY A 55 -35.25 9.69 -13.26
C GLY A 55 -35.11 8.61 -12.17
N ARG A 56 -34.25 8.83 -11.18
CA ARG A 56 -34.01 7.90 -10.06
C ARG A 56 -34.93 8.15 -8.87
N VAL A 57 -35.77 9.19 -8.94
CA VAL A 57 -36.81 9.48 -7.96
C VAL A 57 -38.14 9.58 -8.69
N LEU A 58 -39.05 8.68 -8.36
CA LEU A 58 -40.40 8.65 -8.91
C LEU A 58 -41.41 8.98 -7.82
N VAL A 59 -42.45 9.73 -8.16
CA VAL A 59 -43.61 9.95 -7.29
C VAL A 59 -44.81 9.29 -7.96
N ASN A 60 -45.45 8.35 -7.26
CA ASN A 60 -46.55 7.56 -7.79
C ASN A 60 -46.19 6.92 -9.15
N ARG A 61 -44.95 6.40 -9.24
CA ARG A 61 -44.34 5.79 -10.45
C ARG A 61 -44.15 6.74 -11.65
N LYS A 62 -44.15 8.05 -11.44
CA LYS A 62 -43.91 9.07 -12.48
C LYS A 62 -42.69 9.93 -12.16
N ASP A 63 -41.97 10.35 -13.19
CA ASP A 63 -40.90 11.34 -13.06
C ASP A 63 -41.45 12.68 -12.60
N VAL A 64 -40.68 13.39 -11.79
CA VAL A 64 -41.03 14.70 -11.28
C VAL A 64 -39.87 15.67 -11.40
N LYS A 65 -40.14 16.97 -11.35
CA LYS A 65 -39.09 18.00 -11.26
C LYS A 65 -38.65 18.16 -9.79
N PRO A 66 -37.42 18.63 -9.52
CA PRO A 66 -36.99 18.90 -8.14
C PRO A 66 -37.85 19.92 -7.38
N SER A 67 -38.60 20.74 -8.11
CA SER A 67 -39.58 21.70 -7.57
C SER A 67 -40.95 21.11 -7.24
N TYR A 68 -41.18 19.82 -7.52
CA TYR A 68 -42.44 19.15 -7.23
C TYR A 68 -42.80 19.29 -5.75
N LYS A 69 -44.04 19.71 -5.46
CA LYS A 69 -44.54 19.80 -4.10
C LYS A 69 -45.19 18.47 -3.72
N ILE A 70 -44.62 17.80 -2.72
CA ILE A 70 -45.16 16.53 -2.21
C ILE A 70 -46.58 16.75 -1.68
N LYS A 71 -47.43 15.74 -1.85
CA LYS A 71 -48.80 15.69 -1.35
C LYS A 71 -48.93 14.58 -0.30
N PRO A 72 -49.88 14.71 0.63
CA PRO A 72 -50.25 13.61 1.51
C PRO A 72 -50.52 12.31 0.73
N ASN A 73 -50.02 11.19 1.24
CA ASN A 73 -50.11 9.86 0.63
C ASN A 73 -49.31 9.65 -0.67
N ASP A 74 -48.46 10.60 -1.10
CA ASP A 74 -47.54 10.34 -2.19
C ASP A 74 -46.65 9.13 -1.89
N HIS A 75 -46.51 8.25 -2.88
CA HIS A 75 -45.59 7.11 -2.84
C HIS A 75 -44.33 7.47 -3.61
N ILE A 76 -43.24 7.70 -2.89
CA ILE A 76 -41.96 8.10 -3.46
C ILE A 76 -41.04 6.88 -3.55
N LEU A 77 -40.58 6.57 -4.76
CA LEU A 77 -39.61 5.52 -5.05
C LEU A 77 -38.25 6.15 -5.35
N ILE A 78 -37.21 5.71 -4.67
CA ILE A 78 -35.87 6.28 -4.80
C ILE A 78 -34.87 5.16 -5.07
N THR A 79 -34.20 5.23 -6.21
CA THR A 79 -33.17 4.27 -6.62
C THR A 79 -31.78 4.81 -6.29
N PHE A 80 -31.12 4.16 -5.35
CA PHE A 80 -29.74 4.43 -4.98
C PHE A 80 -28.80 3.72 -5.95
N THR A 81 -27.99 4.48 -6.69
CA THR A 81 -26.94 3.92 -7.57
C THR A 81 -25.82 3.25 -6.79
N HIS A 82 -25.68 3.62 -5.52
CA HIS A 82 -24.75 3.03 -4.58
C HIS A 82 -25.53 2.90 -3.27
N PRO A 83 -25.71 1.68 -2.71
CA PRO A 83 -26.34 1.54 -1.40
C PRO A 83 -25.56 2.35 -0.35
N PRO A 84 -26.22 2.72 0.76
CA PRO A 84 -25.53 3.36 1.88
C PRO A 84 -24.31 2.54 2.30
N ALA A 85 -23.30 3.23 2.82
CA ALA A 85 -22.13 2.54 3.36
C ALA A 85 -22.61 1.52 4.41
N PRO A 86 -22.18 0.26 4.32
CA PRO A 86 -22.52 -0.74 5.34
C PRO A 86 -22.08 -0.26 6.72
N GLU A 87 -22.82 -0.71 7.73
CA GLU A 87 -22.48 -0.45 9.12
C GLU A 87 -21.04 -0.92 9.43
N LEU A 88 -20.32 -0.15 10.24
CA LEU A 88 -18.98 -0.51 10.67
C LEU A 88 -19.06 -1.66 11.69
N LEU A 89 -18.66 -2.86 11.28
CA LEU A 89 -18.62 -4.03 12.14
C LEU A 89 -17.22 -4.29 12.72
N PRO A 90 -17.11 -4.80 13.97
CA PRO A 90 -15.83 -5.17 14.57
C PRO A 90 -15.21 -6.36 13.82
N GLU A 91 -13.90 -6.30 13.54
CA GLU A 91 -13.15 -7.41 12.95
C GLU A 91 -11.89 -7.71 13.77
N ASN A 92 -11.65 -8.98 14.07
CA ASN A 92 -10.46 -9.42 14.80
C ASN A 92 -9.21 -9.34 13.91
N ILE A 93 -8.64 -8.15 13.83
CA ILE A 93 -7.43 -7.86 13.06
C ILE A 93 -6.37 -7.35 14.01
N ALA A 94 -5.20 -7.99 14.01
CA ALA A 94 -4.08 -7.56 14.83
C ALA A 94 -3.60 -6.16 14.43
N ILE A 95 -3.41 -5.30 15.42
CA ILE A 95 -2.89 -3.93 15.27
C ILE A 95 -1.69 -3.73 16.20
N ASP A 96 -0.67 -3.01 15.72
CA ASP A 96 0.52 -2.67 16.49
C ASP A 96 0.25 -1.40 17.31
N ILE A 97 -0.13 -1.59 18.57
CA ILE A 97 -0.46 -0.50 19.51
C ILE A 97 0.83 0.05 20.11
N ILE A 98 1.12 1.32 19.83
CA ILE A 98 2.27 2.04 20.38
C ILE A 98 1.95 2.58 21.77
N HIS A 99 0.72 3.10 21.93
CA HIS A 99 0.23 3.72 23.16
C HIS A 99 -1.28 3.61 23.22
N GLU A 100 -1.83 3.40 24.41
CA GLU A 100 -3.27 3.42 24.66
C GLU A 100 -3.54 3.93 26.07
N ASP A 101 -4.54 4.81 26.19
CA ASP A 101 -5.11 5.27 27.46
C ASP A 101 -6.64 5.42 27.32
N ASP A 102 -7.30 6.11 28.25
CA ASP A 102 -8.75 6.28 28.25
C ASP A 102 -9.28 7.11 27.08
N ALA A 103 -8.49 8.03 26.54
CA ALA A 103 -8.92 8.96 25.50
C ALA A 103 -8.40 8.63 24.10
N ILE A 104 -7.22 8.03 23.99
CA ILE A 104 -6.57 7.79 22.70
C ILE A 104 -6.00 6.38 22.56
N LEU A 105 -5.91 5.96 21.30
CA LEU A 105 -5.25 4.76 20.83
C LEU A 105 -4.28 5.15 19.70
N VAL A 106 -2.98 4.97 19.93
CA VAL A 106 -1.93 5.28 18.96
C VAL A 106 -1.38 3.99 18.37
N ILE A 107 -1.47 3.85 17.05
CA ILE A 107 -1.14 2.63 16.32
C ILE A 107 -0.05 2.90 15.31
N ASN A 108 0.84 1.93 15.14
CA ASN A 108 1.74 1.84 13.99
C ASN A 108 1.01 1.10 12.86
N LYS A 109 0.32 1.84 11.99
CA LYS A 109 -0.49 1.23 10.93
C LYS A 109 0.40 0.46 9.95
N PRO A 110 0.15 -0.84 9.69
CA PRO A 110 0.87 -1.56 8.67
C PRO A 110 0.51 -1.03 7.26
N PRO A 111 1.41 -1.17 6.27
CA PRO A 111 1.04 -0.93 4.88
C PRO A 111 0.01 -1.98 4.41
N GLY A 112 -0.80 -1.63 3.40
CA GLY A 112 -1.86 -2.49 2.87
C GLY A 112 -3.20 -2.36 3.59
N MET A 113 -3.22 -1.79 4.80
CA MET A 113 -4.43 -1.58 5.59
C MET A 113 -5.07 -0.21 5.28
N VAL A 114 -6.35 -0.23 4.92
CA VAL A 114 -7.18 0.98 4.76
C VAL A 114 -7.58 1.50 6.14
N VAL A 115 -7.64 2.81 6.32
CA VAL A 115 -7.96 3.41 7.63
C VAL A 115 -9.45 3.33 7.97
N HIS A 116 -10.32 3.74 7.05
CA HIS A 116 -11.76 3.80 7.25
C HIS A 116 -12.49 3.15 6.06
N PRO A 117 -13.62 2.46 6.27
CA PRO A 117 -14.42 1.91 5.18
C PRO A 117 -14.72 2.94 4.11
N ALA A 118 -14.54 2.53 2.86
CA ALA A 118 -14.81 3.33 1.68
C ALA A 118 -15.20 2.42 0.52
N TYR A 119 -15.72 3.01 -0.56
CA TYR A 119 -16.09 2.25 -1.76
C TYR A 119 -14.94 1.34 -2.24
N GLY A 120 -15.22 0.04 -2.33
CA GLY A 120 -14.26 -1.01 -2.69
C GLY A 120 -13.40 -1.57 -1.54
N ASN A 121 -13.49 -1.02 -0.32
CA ASN A 121 -12.82 -1.52 0.89
C ASN A 121 -13.75 -1.28 2.11
N TRP A 122 -14.83 -2.05 2.23
CA TRP A 122 -15.83 -1.90 3.30
C TRP A 122 -15.46 -2.59 4.62
N THR A 123 -14.66 -3.64 4.54
CA THR A 123 -14.18 -4.46 5.66
C THR A 123 -12.64 -4.47 5.68
N GLY A 124 -12.05 -5.06 6.71
CA GLY A 124 -10.59 -5.21 6.79
C GLY A 124 -9.84 -3.90 7.06
N THR A 125 -10.52 -2.90 7.63
CA THR A 125 -9.94 -1.56 7.87
C THR A 125 -9.48 -1.38 9.31
N LEU A 126 -8.66 -0.35 9.54
CA LEU A 126 -8.21 0.00 10.87
C LEU A 126 -9.38 0.37 11.80
N ALA A 127 -10.45 0.97 11.26
CA ALA A 127 -11.68 1.24 12.01
C ALA A 127 -12.33 -0.06 12.53
N ASN A 128 -12.38 -1.11 11.70
CA ASN A 128 -12.93 -2.41 12.09
C ASN A 128 -12.08 -3.05 13.20
N ALA A 129 -10.76 -2.97 13.08
CA ALA A 129 -9.79 -3.49 14.05
C ALA A 129 -9.88 -2.75 15.40
N ALA A 130 -9.93 -1.41 15.37
CA ALA A 130 -10.05 -0.58 16.55
C ALA A 130 -11.38 -0.81 17.27
N LEU A 131 -12.48 -0.98 16.52
CA LEU A 131 -13.78 -1.30 17.09
C LEU A 131 -13.78 -2.68 17.77
N TYR A 132 -13.13 -3.68 17.17
CA TYR A 132 -12.97 -4.99 17.80
C TYR A 132 -12.15 -4.91 19.10
N HIS A 133 -11.03 -4.19 19.07
CA HIS A 133 -10.19 -4.00 20.26
C HIS A 133 -10.95 -3.34 21.41
N ALA A 134 -11.73 -2.28 21.11
CA ALA A 134 -12.58 -1.62 22.10
C ALA A 134 -13.63 -2.58 22.70
N LYS A 135 -14.35 -3.34 21.85
CA LYS A 135 -15.34 -4.32 22.33
C LYS A 135 -14.73 -5.40 23.21
N ARG A 136 -13.54 -5.91 22.84
CA ARG A 136 -12.83 -6.92 23.62
C ARG A 136 -12.46 -6.41 25.01
N LEU A 137 -12.01 -5.16 25.14
CA LEU A 137 -11.74 -4.55 26.43
C LEU A 137 -13.02 -4.45 27.28
N SER A 138 -14.15 -4.05 26.68
CA SER A 138 -15.43 -4.00 27.39
C SER A 138 -15.93 -5.39 27.83
N GLN A 139 -15.65 -6.45 27.07
CA GLN A 139 -16.05 -7.82 27.40
C GLN A 139 -15.15 -8.49 28.45
N ASN A 140 -13.87 -8.11 28.51
CA ASN A 140 -12.91 -8.62 29.50
C ASN A 140 -13.09 -7.96 30.88
N ILE A 141 -13.90 -6.91 30.99
CA ILE A 141 -14.40 -6.39 32.26
C ILE A 141 -15.64 -7.22 32.62
N THR A 142 -15.45 -8.37 33.29
CA THR A 142 -16.54 -9.22 33.75
C THR A 142 -16.97 -8.92 35.20
N ALA A 143 -18.28 -8.87 35.40
CA ALA A 143 -19.04 -9.42 36.55
C ALA A 143 -19.23 -8.67 37.90
N GLU A 144 -18.59 -7.54 38.21
CA GLU A 144 -18.89 -6.81 39.47
C GLU A 144 -19.45 -5.39 39.33
N PHE A 145 -19.44 -4.81 38.12
CA PHE A 145 -19.97 -3.46 37.88
C PHE A 145 -20.91 -3.45 36.66
N SER A 146 -22.01 -4.19 36.76
CA SER A 146 -23.13 -4.14 35.81
C SER A 146 -23.96 -2.85 35.99
N GLN A 147 -23.33 -1.67 35.92
CA GLN A 147 -23.99 -0.38 35.74
C GLN A 147 -23.13 0.58 34.91
N ILE A 148 -22.51 0.09 33.82
CA ILE A 148 -22.04 1.00 32.78
C ILE A 148 -23.27 1.41 31.97
N PRO A 149 -23.65 2.70 31.93
CA PRO A 149 -24.85 3.15 31.22
C PRO A 149 -24.78 2.75 29.75
N GLU A 150 -25.92 2.36 29.17
CA GLU A 150 -26.12 2.10 27.72
C GLU A 150 -25.62 3.24 26.80
N LYS A 151 -25.25 4.40 27.35
CA LYS A 151 -24.59 5.50 26.64
C LYS A 151 -23.18 5.19 26.13
N CYS A 152 -22.53 4.11 26.57
CA CYS A 152 -21.27 3.64 25.97
C CYS A 152 -21.46 2.76 24.72
N SER A 153 -22.70 2.59 24.23
CA SER A 153 -23.01 1.83 23.01
C SER A 153 -22.54 2.50 21.71
N SER A 154 -22.13 3.76 21.76
CA SER A 154 -21.66 4.53 20.59
C SER A 154 -20.14 4.73 20.55
N LEU A 155 -19.35 3.73 20.96
CA LEU A 155 -17.90 3.69 20.73
C LEU A 155 -17.61 3.61 19.21
N ARG A 156 -17.85 4.71 18.49
CA ARG A 156 -17.34 4.91 17.14
C ARG A 156 -15.91 5.38 17.31
N PRO A 157 -14.88 4.58 16.96
CA PRO A 157 -13.51 5.07 16.99
C PRO A 157 -13.42 6.35 16.15
N GLY A 158 -13.07 7.47 16.79
CA GLY A 158 -13.01 8.76 16.14
C GLY A 158 -11.77 8.84 15.27
N ILE A 159 -11.91 8.48 13.99
CA ILE A 159 -10.86 8.61 12.97
C ILE A 159 -10.87 10.05 12.47
N ILE A 160 -10.05 10.88 13.11
CA ILE A 160 -9.94 12.32 12.83
C ILE A 160 -8.95 12.66 11.70
N HIS A 161 -8.13 11.68 11.30
CA HIS A 161 -7.14 11.82 10.23
C HIS A 161 -6.85 10.46 9.59
N ARG A 162 -6.08 10.45 8.50
CA ARG A 162 -5.89 9.25 7.70
C ARG A 162 -4.48 9.14 7.12
N LEU A 163 -4.08 7.90 6.88
CA LEU A 163 -2.96 7.51 6.05
C LEU A 163 -3.49 6.79 4.81
N ASP A 164 -2.76 6.85 3.70
CA ASP A 164 -3.06 6.04 2.52
C ASP A 164 -2.90 4.54 2.84
N LYS A 165 -3.60 3.68 2.08
CA LYS A 165 -3.59 2.21 2.26
C LYS A 165 -2.17 1.66 2.45
N ASP A 166 -1.29 2.00 1.51
CA ASP A 166 0.09 1.49 1.47
C ASP A 166 1.12 2.38 2.17
N THR A 167 0.67 3.45 2.83
CA THR A 167 1.50 4.25 3.74
C THR A 167 1.45 3.62 5.13
N SER A 168 2.63 3.36 5.69
CA SER A 168 2.80 2.80 7.04
C SER A 168 3.03 3.91 8.08
N GLY A 169 2.90 3.60 9.37
CA GLY A 169 3.39 4.47 10.45
C GLY A 169 2.32 4.96 11.41
N VAL A 170 2.70 5.95 12.22
CA VAL A 170 1.90 6.39 13.37
C VAL A 170 0.56 7.00 12.97
N ILE A 171 -0.51 6.57 13.64
CA ILE A 171 -1.86 7.12 13.52
C ILE A 171 -2.52 7.13 14.90
N VAL A 172 -3.13 8.26 15.29
CA VAL A 172 -3.99 8.36 16.48
C VAL A 172 -5.45 8.09 16.13
N ILE A 173 -6.13 7.32 16.98
CA ILE A 173 -7.58 7.11 17.03
C ILE A 173 -8.06 7.63 18.38
N THR A 174 -9.23 8.27 18.39
CA THR A 174 -9.85 8.77 19.63
C THR A 174 -10.90 7.79 20.14
N LYS A 175 -10.95 7.59 21.46
CA LYS A 175 -11.85 6.66 22.15
C LYS A 175 -13.13 7.34 22.65
N THR A 176 -13.12 8.66 22.81
CA THR A 176 -14.28 9.47 23.23
C THR A 176 -14.56 10.62 22.28
N ASP A 177 -15.80 11.12 22.28
CA ASP A 177 -16.22 12.25 21.46
C ASP A 177 -15.53 13.56 21.85
N GLU A 178 -15.25 13.76 23.13
CA GLU A 178 -14.52 14.93 23.64
C GLU A 178 -13.08 14.93 23.12
N ALA A 179 -12.43 13.76 23.14
CA ALA A 179 -11.09 13.58 22.57
C ALA A 179 -11.11 13.82 21.05
N ALA A 180 -12.10 13.28 20.35
CA ALA A 180 -12.29 13.48 18.92
C ALA A 180 -12.42 14.97 18.57
N HIS A 181 -13.29 15.70 19.28
CA HIS A 181 -13.48 17.14 19.08
C HIS A 181 -12.21 17.94 19.38
N PHE A 182 -11.56 17.66 20.51
CA PHE A 182 -10.37 18.40 20.94
C PHE A 182 -9.20 18.24 19.97
N ILE A 183 -8.89 17.01 19.56
CA ILE A 183 -7.78 16.78 18.63
C ILE A 183 -8.16 17.25 17.22
N SER A 184 -9.43 17.11 16.79
CA SER A 184 -9.89 17.65 15.50
C SER A 184 -9.69 19.17 15.40
N LYS A 185 -9.94 19.92 16.48
CA LYS A 185 -9.63 21.35 16.54
C LYS A 185 -8.14 21.64 16.30
N GLN A 186 -7.24 20.84 16.86
CA GLN A 186 -5.80 21.00 16.64
C GLN A 186 -5.40 20.72 15.18
N PHE A 187 -5.99 19.70 14.55
CA PHE A 187 -5.78 19.45 13.12
C PHE A 187 -6.29 20.61 12.25
N ALA A 188 -7.48 21.14 12.57
CA ALA A 188 -8.07 22.28 11.86
C ALA A 188 -7.23 23.56 12.04
N ALA A 189 -6.76 23.83 13.26
CA ALA A 189 -5.88 24.94 13.60
C ALA A 189 -4.42 24.75 13.14
N ARG A 190 -4.07 23.57 12.60
CA ARG A 190 -2.72 23.20 12.14
C ARG A 190 -1.65 23.28 13.24
N THR A 191 -2.03 23.10 14.50
CA THR A 191 -1.10 23.06 15.64
C THR A 191 -0.43 21.69 15.80
N THR A 192 -0.88 20.67 15.05
CA THR A 192 -0.27 19.32 15.08
C THR A 192 0.94 19.21 14.16
N LYS A 193 2.05 18.68 14.68
CA LYS A 193 3.24 18.36 13.88
C LYS A 193 3.14 16.94 13.34
N LYS A 194 3.38 16.80 12.03
CA LYS A 194 3.30 15.52 11.32
C LYS A 194 4.55 15.35 10.48
N THR A 195 5.39 14.38 10.84
CA THR A 195 6.66 14.11 10.17
C THR A 195 6.60 12.76 9.46
N TYR A 196 7.06 12.73 8.21
CA TYR A 196 7.10 11.54 7.38
C TYR A 196 8.51 11.33 6.85
N PHE A 197 8.88 10.06 6.65
CA PHE A 197 10.05 9.69 5.86
C PHE A 197 9.63 9.13 4.51
N ALA A 198 10.33 9.56 3.46
CA ALA A 198 10.20 9.03 2.13
C ALA A 198 11.56 8.66 1.54
N ILE A 199 11.57 7.66 0.64
CA ILE A 199 12.66 7.46 -0.30
C ILE A 199 12.15 7.82 -1.69
N THR A 200 12.84 8.73 -2.37
CA THR A 200 12.42 9.29 -3.64
C THR A 200 13.44 9.02 -4.74
N TRP A 201 12.97 9.12 -5.99
CA TRP A 201 13.83 9.17 -7.16
C TRP A 201 14.49 10.53 -7.33
N GLY A 202 15.69 10.52 -7.89
CA GLY A 202 16.49 11.71 -8.19
C GLY A 202 17.19 12.30 -6.98
N LYS A 203 18.03 13.29 -7.26
CA LYS A 203 18.74 14.11 -6.29
C LYS A 203 18.11 15.50 -6.27
N PHE A 204 17.73 15.97 -5.09
CA PHE A 204 17.19 17.32 -4.93
C PHE A 204 18.29 18.35 -5.18
N LYS A 205 17.92 19.50 -5.74
CA LYS A 205 18.84 20.64 -5.91
C LYS A 205 19.20 21.26 -4.56
N ASN A 206 18.19 21.43 -3.69
CA ASN A 206 18.33 22.02 -2.37
C ASN A 206 18.13 20.96 -1.28
N GLN A 207 18.86 21.09 -0.17
CA GLN A 207 18.70 20.17 0.97
C GLN A 207 17.41 20.40 1.76
N HIS A 208 16.83 21.59 1.70
CA HIS A 208 15.57 21.92 2.35
C HIS A 208 14.72 22.81 1.46
N GLY A 209 13.41 22.82 1.70
CA GLY A 209 12.50 23.73 1.01
C GLY A 209 11.04 23.48 1.32
N LYS A 210 10.17 24.29 0.71
CA LYS A 210 8.71 24.18 0.83
C LYS A 210 8.09 23.94 -0.53
N ILE A 211 7.04 23.12 -0.54
CA ILE A 211 6.21 22.83 -1.71
C ILE A 211 4.82 23.35 -1.37
N GLU A 212 4.42 24.40 -2.06
CA GLU A 212 3.16 25.12 -1.85
C GLU A 212 2.37 25.10 -3.15
N THR A 213 1.22 24.41 -3.15
CA THR A 213 0.34 24.26 -4.32
C THR A 213 -1.11 24.15 -3.86
N ASN A 214 -2.06 24.24 -4.78
CA ASN A 214 -3.40 23.71 -4.55
C ASN A 214 -3.46 22.24 -5.02
N ILE A 215 -4.11 21.37 -4.24
CA ILE A 215 -4.30 19.96 -4.61
C ILE A 215 -5.77 19.66 -4.89
N GLY A 216 -6.03 19.12 -6.07
CA GLY A 216 -7.36 18.73 -6.54
C GLY A 216 -7.35 17.39 -7.29
N ARG A 217 -8.54 16.92 -7.68
CA ARG A 217 -8.68 15.75 -8.56
C ARG A 217 -8.24 16.14 -9.97
N SER A 218 -7.36 15.35 -10.60
CA SER A 218 -6.85 15.65 -11.94
C SER A 218 -7.99 15.78 -12.96
N ASN A 219 -7.93 16.83 -13.78
CA ASN A 219 -8.90 17.07 -14.85
C ASN A 219 -8.79 16.00 -15.96
N LYS A 220 -7.59 15.43 -16.17
CA LYS A 220 -7.35 14.36 -17.16
C LYS A 220 -7.73 12.97 -16.64
N ASN A 221 -7.46 12.69 -15.37
CA ASN A 221 -7.77 11.41 -14.76
C ASN A 221 -8.30 11.60 -13.34
N ARG A 222 -9.63 11.63 -13.21
CA ARG A 222 -10.33 11.85 -11.93
C ARG A 222 -10.02 10.81 -10.85
N LYS A 223 -9.38 9.67 -11.18
CA LYS A 223 -8.93 8.69 -10.17
C LYS A 223 -7.68 9.13 -9.41
N VAL A 224 -6.89 10.07 -9.95
CA VAL A 224 -5.68 10.60 -9.31
C VAL A 224 -5.84 12.06 -8.88
N MET A 225 -4.92 12.51 -8.03
CA MET A 225 -4.80 13.90 -7.59
C MET A 225 -3.71 14.61 -8.40
N SER A 226 -3.81 15.94 -8.56
CA SER A 226 -2.83 16.80 -9.23
C SER A 226 -2.56 18.05 -8.38
N CYS A 227 -1.36 18.61 -8.54
CA CYS A 227 -1.04 19.97 -8.10
C CYS A 227 -1.55 20.99 -9.13
N TYR A 228 -2.01 22.11 -8.62
CA TYR A 228 -2.48 23.29 -9.33
C TYR A 228 -1.79 24.52 -8.73
N ASP A 229 -1.78 25.61 -9.50
CA ASP A 229 -1.27 26.89 -9.01
C ASP A 229 -2.02 27.32 -7.73
N VAL A 230 -1.30 27.90 -6.77
CA VAL A 230 -1.87 28.38 -5.50
C VAL A 230 -2.94 29.45 -5.73
N ASN A 231 -2.79 30.25 -6.81
CA ASN A 231 -3.71 31.32 -7.18
C ASN A 231 -4.90 30.83 -8.03
N SER A 232 -4.95 29.55 -8.39
CA SER A 232 -6.05 28.99 -9.17
C SER A 232 -7.25 28.67 -8.30
N ASN A 233 -8.46 28.72 -8.88
CA ASN A 233 -9.70 28.27 -8.23
C ASN A 233 -9.80 26.74 -8.13
N ASP A 234 -8.83 26.01 -8.67
CA ASP A 234 -8.82 24.55 -8.69
C ASP A 234 -8.14 23.97 -7.45
N GLY A 235 -8.82 23.03 -6.81
CA GLY A 235 -8.25 22.28 -5.69
C GLY A 235 -8.29 23.03 -4.36
N LYS A 236 -7.45 22.59 -3.41
CA LYS A 236 -7.36 23.17 -2.07
C LYS A 236 -5.91 23.35 -1.65
N TYR A 237 -5.62 24.46 -1.00
CA TYR A 237 -4.29 24.79 -0.48
C TYR A 237 -3.64 23.63 0.27
N ALA A 238 -2.39 23.35 -0.11
CA ALA A 238 -1.53 22.32 0.43
C ALA A 238 -0.09 22.82 0.61
N LEU A 239 0.47 22.58 1.80
CA LEU A 239 1.83 22.96 2.15
C LEU A 239 2.58 21.79 2.77
N THR A 240 3.76 21.50 2.21
CA THR A 240 4.69 20.48 2.69
C THR A 240 6.09 21.06 2.73
N GLU A 241 6.75 20.97 3.87
CA GLU A 241 8.18 21.26 4.00
C GLU A 241 8.97 19.95 3.86
N TYR A 242 10.17 20.02 3.27
CA TYR A 242 11.05 18.86 3.10
C TYR A 242 12.47 19.17 3.57
N HIS A 243 13.14 18.13 4.07
CA HIS A 243 14.55 18.10 4.46
C HIS A 243 15.18 16.82 3.91
N VAL A 244 16.25 16.94 3.13
CA VAL A 244 16.97 15.83 2.50
C VAL A 244 18.11 15.41 3.42
N HIS A 245 18.01 14.21 3.97
CA HIS A 245 19.01 13.66 4.89
C HIS A 245 20.22 13.09 4.14
N ASP A 246 19.97 12.41 3.02
CA ASP A 246 21.03 11.81 2.19
C ASP A 246 20.55 11.65 0.74
N SER A 247 21.48 11.70 -0.20
CA SER A 247 21.23 11.44 -1.62
C SER A 247 22.35 10.59 -2.22
N ASN A 248 21.99 9.44 -2.80
CA ASN A 248 22.96 8.54 -3.40
C ASN A 248 22.37 7.77 -4.58
N ARG A 249 23.18 7.50 -5.62
CA ARG A 249 22.84 6.65 -6.79
C ARG A 249 21.48 6.97 -7.43
N GLY A 250 21.09 8.24 -7.48
CA GLY A 250 19.81 8.65 -8.07
C GLY A 250 18.61 8.47 -7.15
N PHE A 251 18.83 8.39 -5.84
CA PHE A 251 17.80 8.34 -4.81
C PHE A 251 18.07 9.39 -3.73
N SER A 252 17.02 9.77 -3.00
CA SER A 252 17.13 10.63 -1.82
C SER A 252 16.29 10.10 -0.66
N TRP A 253 16.82 10.18 0.55
CA TRP A 253 16.06 9.99 1.79
C TRP A 253 15.61 11.37 2.28
N VAL A 254 14.30 11.54 2.38
CA VAL A 254 13.68 12.84 2.62
C VAL A 254 12.76 12.74 3.83
N GLU A 255 12.90 13.69 4.74
CA GLU A 255 11.94 14.00 5.79
C GLU A 255 10.95 15.04 5.28
N LEU A 256 9.67 14.84 5.56
CA LEU A 256 8.61 15.75 5.16
C LEU A 256 7.76 16.15 6.36
N ILE A 257 7.50 17.45 6.49
CA ILE A 257 6.66 18.02 7.54
C ILE A 257 5.38 18.55 6.90
N LEU A 258 4.23 18.02 7.34
CA LEU A 258 2.92 18.36 6.79
C LEU A 258 2.22 19.45 7.60
N HIS A 259 1.95 20.58 6.95
CA HIS A 259 1.12 21.67 7.49
C HIS A 259 -0.36 21.53 7.10
N THR A 260 -0.65 20.72 6.08
CA THR A 260 -2.01 20.37 5.63
C THR A 260 -2.12 18.87 5.39
N GLY A 261 -3.35 18.34 5.28
CA GLY A 261 -3.62 16.91 5.08
C GLY A 261 -4.52 16.62 3.88
N ARG A 262 -4.08 16.92 2.66
CA ARG A 262 -4.84 16.58 1.44
C ARG A 262 -4.61 15.13 1.01
N THR A 263 -5.59 14.56 0.29
CA THR A 263 -5.48 13.19 -0.26
C THR A 263 -4.22 13.08 -1.12
N HIS A 264 -3.38 12.07 -0.85
CA HIS A 264 -2.11 11.83 -1.55
C HIS A 264 -1.11 13.00 -1.53
N GLN A 265 -1.23 13.96 -0.61
CA GLN A 265 -0.47 15.21 -0.64
C GLN A 265 1.03 15.04 -0.88
N ILE A 266 1.70 14.25 -0.02
CA ILE A 266 3.16 14.00 -0.13
C ILE A 266 3.52 13.42 -1.50
N ARG A 267 2.74 12.44 -1.96
CA ARG A 267 3.00 11.68 -3.18
C ARG A 267 2.92 12.58 -4.42
N VAL A 268 1.91 13.44 -4.46
CA VAL A 268 1.68 14.37 -5.58
C VAL A 268 2.66 15.53 -5.54
N HIS A 269 2.95 16.10 -4.36
CA HIS A 269 3.97 17.15 -4.21
C HIS A 269 5.36 16.68 -4.65
N LEU A 270 5.77 15.50 -4.22
CA LEU A 270 7.07 14.93 -4.60
C LEU A 270 7.13 14.60 -6.11
N GLN A 271 6.04 14.09 -6.69
CA GLN A 271 5.96 13.90 -8.14
C GLN A 271 5.98 15.22 -8.92
N TYR A 272 5.28 16.25 -8.42
CA TYR A 272 5.28 17.60 -8.99
C TYR A 272 6.68 18.23 -8.98
N MET A 273 7.45 18.01 -7.92
CA MET A 273 8.86 18.41 -7.82
C MET A 273 9.81 17.60 -8.71
N GLY A 274 9.33 16.59 -9.44
CA GLY A 274 10.16 15.69 -10.25
C GLY A 274 10.90 14.60 -9.45
N HIS A 275 10.53 14.42 -8.18
CA HIS A 275 11.16 13.47 -7.25
C HIS A 275 10.13 12.47 -6.69
N PRO A 276 9.44 11.67 -7.53
CA PRO A 276 8.41 10.75 -7.06
C PRO A 276 8.94 9.73 -6.05
N ILE A 277 8.06 9.24 -5.18
CA ILE A 277 8.40 8.23 -4.18
C ILE A 277 8.67 6.88 -4.86
N ILE A 278 9.71 6.17 -4.43
CA ILE A 278 10.01 4.81 -4.90
C ILE A 278 8.84 3.88 -4.60
N GLY A 279 8.51 3.01 -5.55
CA GLY A 279 7.43 2.02 -5.41
C GLY A 279 6.01 2.59 -5.45
N ASP A 280 5.85 3.91 -5.66
CA ASP A 280 4.52 4.50 -5.87
C ASP A 280 3.96 4.10 -7.23
N LYS A 281 3.00 3.18 -7.23
CA LYS A 281 2.37 2.65 -8.45
C LYS A 281 1.53 3.68 -9.20
N VAL A 282 1.07 4.73 -8.54
CA VAL A 282 0.18 5.75 -9.11
C VAL A 282 0.98 6.90 -9.69
N TYR A 283 1.90 7.46 -8.90
CA TYR A 283 2.63 8.68 -9.26
C TYR A 283 4.06 8.41 -9.73
N GLY A 284 4.62 7.23 -9.45
CA GLY A 284 6.00 6.89 -9.79
C GLY A 284 6.24 6.62 -11.28
N LYS A 285 5.21 6.27 -12.05
CA LYS A 285 5.35 5.93 -13.49
C LYS A 285 5.39 7.14 -14.42
N ALA A 286 4.78 8.26 -14.01
CA ALA A 286 4.53 9.40 -14.89
C ALA A 286 5.73 10.36 -15.02
N SER A 287 6.72 10.27 -14.14
CA SER A 287 7.77 11.29 -13.96
C SER A 287 9.17 10.81 -14.32
N LEU A 288 9.31 9.68 -15.01
CA LEU A 288 10.62 9.09 -15.26
C LEU A 288 11.07 9.26 -16.71
N ASN A 289 11.68 10.42 -16.96
CA ASN A 289 12.96 10.49 -17.68
C ASN A 289 14.09 9.93 -16.78
N ILE A 290 13.85 8.83 -16.05
CA ILE A 290 14.96 7.98 -15.63
C ILE A 290 15.47 7.40 -16.94
N PRO A 291 16.78 7.50 -17.26
CA PRO A 291 17.34 6.82 -18.42
C PRO A 291 16.77 5.42 -18.43
N THR A 292 15.95 5.17 -19.44
CA THR A 292 14.88 4.17 -19.42
C THR A 292 15.37 2.91 -18.72
N ILE A 293 14.65 2.44 -17.70
CA ILE A 293 14.87 1.09 -17.17
C ILE A 293 14.86 0.09 -18.36
N GLU A 294 14.11 0.41 -19.42
CA GLU A 294 14.11 -0.31 -20.70
C GLU A 294 15.40 -0.18 -21.55
N THR A 295 16.16 0.93 -21.50
CA THR A 295 17.42 1.09 -22.27
C THR A 295 18.64 0.50 -21.58
N LYS A 296 18.53 0.09 -20.29
CA LYS A 296 19.64 -0.55 -19.56
C LYS A 296 19.23 -1.67 -18.58
N ARG A 297 18.21 -2.49 -18.91
CA ARG A 297 17.89 -3.74 -18.16
C ARG A 297 19.11 -4.66 -17.99
N THR A 298 20.07 -4.57 -18.92
CA THR A 298 21.32 -5.34 -18.90
C THR A 298 22.41 -4.75 -18.00
N SER A 299 22.26 -3.52 -17.52
CA SER A 299 23.25 -2.90 -16.64
C SER A 299 23.12 -3.35 -15.18
N ASN A 300 24.23 -3.36 -14.46
CA ASN A 300 24.24 -3.63 -13.00
C ASN A 300 23.32 -2.67 -12.22
N PHE A 301 23.14 -1.44 -12.71
CA PHE A 301 22.24 -0.46 -12.09
C PHE A 301 20.76 -0.78 -12.34
N GLY A 302 20.40 -1.24 -13.55
CA GLY A 302 19.05 -1.68 -13.88
C GLY A 302 18.60 -2.85 -12.99
N LYS A 303 19.44 -3.88 -12.87
CA LYS A 303 19.20 -5.02 -11.97
C LYS A 303 19.09 -4.60 -10.50
N TYR A 304 19.92 -3.65 -10.06
CA TYR A 304 19.83 -3.09 -8.71
C TYR A 304 18.47 -2.42 -8.45
N VAL A 305 17.97 -1.64 -9.43
CA VAL A 305 16.66 -0.99 -9.35
C VAL A 305 15.52 -2.01 -9.33
N GLU A 306 15.57 -3.04 -10.17
CA GLU A 306 14.56 -4.11 -10.19
C GLU A 306 14.48 -4.80 -8.83
N ASN A 307 15.63 -5.26 -8.30
CA ASN A 307 15.70 -5.87 -6.96
C ASN A 307 15.17 -4.92 -5.88
N LEU A 308 15.47 -3.62 -5.97
CA LEU A 308 14.97 -2.62 -5.00
C LEU A 308 13.44 -2.48 -5.06
N LEU A 309 12.85 -2.47 -6.26
CA LEU A 309 11.41 -2.35 -6.44
C LEU A 309 10.66 -3.63 -6.05
N GLU A 310 11.30 -4.80 -6.16
CA GLU A 310 10.79 -6.06 -5.60
C GLU A 310 10.77 -6.02 -4.06
N LEU A 311 11.83 -5.48 -3.44
CA LEU A 311 11.91 -5.30 -1.99
C LEU A 311 10.96 -4.23 -1.46
N ILE A 312 10.62 -3.23 -2.27
CA ILE A 312 9.75 -2.11 -1.91
C ILE A 312 8.58 -2.01 -2.90
N PRO A 313 7.59 -2.94 -2.82
CA PRO A 313 6.52 -3.07 -3.81
C PRO A 313 5.38 -2.04 -3.64
N ARG A 314 5.64 -0.97 -2.87
CA ARG A 314 4.69 0.07 -2.45
C ARG A 314 5.42 1.41 -2.31
N GLN A 315 4.68 2.51 -2.13
CA GLN A 315 5.33 3.78 -1.82
C GLN A 315 6.22 3.66 -0.58
N ALA A 316 7.50 3.98 -0.75
CA ALA A 316 8.50 4.07 0.31
C ALA A 316 8.21 5.28 1.21
N LEU A 317 7.05 5.29 1.86
CA LEU A 317 6.53 6.39 2.67
C LEU A 317 6.08 5.86 4.05
N HIS A 318 6.49 6.57 5.10
CA HIS A 318 6.24 6.19 6.49
C HIS A 318 5.92 7.43 7.35
N ALA A 319 4.79 7.42 8.05
CA ALA A 319 4.45 8.36 9.11
C ALA A 319 5.34 8.09 10.33
N ARG A 320 6.37 8.93 10.51
CA ARG A 320 7.41 8.75 11.52
C ARG A 320 7.01 9.35 12.86
N GLU A 321 6.32 10.49 12.86
CA GLU A 321 6.02 11.23 14.09
C GLU A 321 4.71 11.99 13.95
N LEU A 322 3.94 11.98 15.03
CA LEU A 322 2.76 12.79 15.22
C LEU A 322 2.86 13.45 16.60
N ARG A 323 2.81 14.79 16.64
CA ARG A 323 2.72 15.56 17.87
C ARG A 323 1.41 16.33 17.96
N PHE A 324 0.80 16.28 19.13
CA PHE A 324 -0.45 16.96 19.46
C PHE A 324 -0.56 17.11 20.98
N ILE A 325 -1.40 18.04 21.43
CA ILE A 325 -1.75 18.20 22.83
C ILE A 325 -2.73 17.09 23.21
N HIS A 326 -2.41 16.34 24.25
CA HIS A 326 -3.22 15.24 24.73
C HIS A 326 -4.59 15.74 25.26
N PRO A 327 -5.71 15.09 24.93
CA PRO A 327 -7.05 15.58 25.29
C PRO A 327 -7.36 15.58 26.79
N LEU A 328 -6.82 14.62 27.56
CA LEU A 328 -7.02 14.57 29.02
C LEU A 328 -5.96 15.37 29.77
N THR A 329 -4.71 14.91 29.73
CA THR A 329 -3.58 15.51 30.47
C THR A 329 -3.19 16.92 30.03
N ARG A 330 -3.61 17.39 28.85
CA ARG A 330 -3.19 18.67 28.25
C ARG A 330 -1.67 18.82 28.03
N ALA A 331 -0.89 17.76 28.21
CA ALA A 331 0.53 17.73 27.90
C ALA A 331 0.77 17.50 26.39
N GLU A 332 1.93 17.93 25.88
CA GLU A 332 2.34 17.58 24.51
C GLU A 332 2.67 16.09 24.43
N HIS A 333 2.06 15.39 23.48
CA HIS A 333 2.30 13.99 23.21
C HIS A 333 3.10 13.85 21.91
N GLY A 334 4.23 13.15 21.93
CA GLY A 334 5.06 12.89 20.75
C GLY A 334 5.52 11.43 20.69
N ASN A 335 4.90 10.62 19.84
CA ASN A 335 5.29 9.21 19.66
C ASN A 335 6.01 9.01 18.32
N ALA A 336 7.20 8.40 18.37
CA ALA A 336 7.92 7.94 17.18
C ALA A 336 7.97 6.40 17.17
N PRO A 337 7.40 5.69 16.17
CA PRO A 337 7.50 4.24 16.07
C PRO A 337 8.95 3.83 15.77
N LYS A 338 9.53 2.93 16.55
CA LYS A 338 10.91 2.43 16.37
C LYS A 338 11.13 1.68 15.03
N SER A 339 10.07 1.34 14.30
CA SER A 339 10.08 0.41 13.15
C SER A 339 10.75 0.92 11.86
N PHE A 340 11.16 2.19 11.77
CA PHE A 340 11.97 2.68 10.64
C PHE A 340 13.45 2.93 11.02
N GLY A 341 13.84 2.82 12.29
CA GLY A 341 15.20 3.13 12.76
C GLY A 341 16.31 2.24 12.18
N ASN A 342 15.94 1.09 11.60
CA ASN A 342 16.89 0.12 11.05
C ASN A 342 16.99 0.16 9.51
N ALA A 343 16.06 0.79 8.80
CA ALA A 343 16.14 0.89 7.33
C ALA A 343 17.22 1.88 6.85
N PRO A 344 17.33 3.13 7.35
CA PRO A 344 18.35 4.09 6.91
C PRO A 344 19.78 3.62 7.24
N LYS A 345 19.98 2.97 8.40
CA LYS A 345 21.29 2.40 8.78
C LYS A 345 21.70 1.25 7.87
N SER A 346 20.75 0.47 7.37
CA SER A 346 21.01 -0.63 6.42
C SER A 346 21.28 -0.10 5.00
N PHE A 347 20.58 0.97 4.59
CA PHE A 347 20.76 1.60 3.27
C PHE A 347 22.00 2.50 3.16
N GLY A 348 22.42 3.19 4.22
CA GLY A 348 23.67 3.96 4.24
C GLY A 348 24.92 3.08 4.30
N ASN A 349 24.81 1.88 4.90
CA ASN A 349 25.92 0.93 5.02
C ASN A 349 26.01 -0.05 3.85
N ALA A 350 24.92 -0.36 3.13
CA ALA A 350 24.96 -1.28 1.99
C ALA A 350 25.89 -0.80 0.85
N PRO A 351 25.92 0.47 0.42
CA PRO A 351 26.85 0.96 -0.61
C PRO A 351 28.31 0.93 -0.16
N LYS A 352 28.58 1.16 1.14
CA LYS A 352 29.93 1.12 1.73
C LYS A 352 30.45 -0.31 1.88
N SER A 353 29.60 -1.24 2.31
CA SER A 353 29.94 -2.66 2.46
C SER A 353 30.09 -3.38 1.11
N PHE A 354 29.29 -3.03 0.09
CA PHE A 354 29.42 -3.60 -1.25
C PHE A 354 30.52 -2.94 -2.10
N GLY A 355 30.91 -1.69 -1.84
CA GLY A 355 32.08 -1.06 -2.49
C GLY A 355 33.42 -1.66 -2.07
N ASN A 356 33.49 -2.27 -0.88
CA ASN A 356 34.67 -2.94 -0.35
C ASN A 356 34.77 -4.43 -0.76
N ALA A 357 33.69 -5.04 -1.24
CA ALA A 357 33.67 -6.44 -1.66
C ALA A 357 34.50 -6.74 -2.93
N PRO A 358 34.50 -5.89 -4.00
CA PRO A 358 35.36 -6.11 -5.18
C PRO A 358 36.86 -5.92 -4.88
N LYS A 359 37.21 -5.01 -3.96
CA LYS A 359 38.60 -4.82 -3.51
C LYS A 359 39.11 -5.98 -2.66
N SER A 360 38.22 -6.62 -1.90
CA SER A 360 38.56 -7.80 -1.07
C SER A 360 38.67 -9.09 -1.90
N PHE A 361 37.84 -9.25 -2.95
CA PHE A 361 37.94 -10.38 -3.88
C PHE A 361 39.17 -10.29 -4.80
N GLY A 362 39.58 -9.08 -5.22
CA GLY A 362 40.79 -8.88 -6.03
C GLY A 362 42.11 -9.13 -5.30
N ASN A 363 42.12 -9.08 -3.97
CA ASN A 363 43.31 -9.31 -3.14
C ASN A 363 43.44 -10.76 -2.63
N ALA A 364 42.40 -11.60 -2.81
CA ALA A 364 42.42 -13.01 -2.41
C ALA A 364 43.44 -13.87 -3.20
N PRO A 365 43.66 -13.69 -4.52
CA PRO A 365 44.66 -14.45 -5.26
C PRO A 365 46.11 -14.11 -4.88
N LYS A 366 46.39 -12.85 -4.51
CA LYS A 366 47.72 -12.41 -4.05
C LYS A 366 48.06 -12.91 -2.65
N SER A 367 47.05 -13.12 -1.81
CA SER A 367 47.22 -13.62 -0.44
C SER A 367 47.41 -15.14 -0.39
N PHE A 368 46.79 -15.90 -1.32
CA PHE A 368 47.02 -17.34 -1.46
C PHE A 368 48.42 -17.68 -2.01
N GLY A 369 48.97 -16.84 -2.90
CA GLY A 369 50.32 -17.03 -3.45
C GLY A 369 51.48 -16.80 -2.45
N ASN A 370 51.24 -16.10 -1.34
CA ASN A 370 52.25 -15.79 -0.32
C ASN A 370 52.21 -16.71 0.92
N ALA A 371 51.22 -17.62 0.99
CA ALA A 371 51.09 -18.59 2.07
C ALA A 371 52.26 -19.61 2.17
N PRO A 372 52.87 -20.09 1.06
CA PRO A 372 53.99 -21.04 1.14
C PRO A 372 55.29 -20.42 1.69
N LYS A 373 55.52 -19.12 1.45
CA LYS A 373 56.72 -18.41 1.95
C LYS A 373 56.65 -18.08 3.45
N SER A 374 55.44 -17.97 4.00
CA SER A 374 55.23 -17.66 5.42
C SER A 374 55.29 -18.91 6.32
N PHE A 375 54.95 -20.09 5.79
CA PHE A 375 55.09 -21.36 6.51
C PHE A 375 56.56 -21.82 6.64
N GLY A 376 57.43 -21.48 5.69
CA GLY A 376 58.86 -21.82 5.74
C GLY A 376 59.70 -21.04 6.76
N ASN A 377 59.20 -19.92 7.28
CA ASN A 377 59.92 -19.07 8.24
C ASN A 377 59.50 -19.25 9.71
N ALA A 378 58.50 -20.10 9.98
CA ALA A 378 58.04 -20.40 11.33
C ALA A 378 59.08 -21.05 12.27
N PRO A 379 60.07 -21.85 11.79
CA PRO A 379 61.06 -22.46 12.69
C PRO A 379 62.13 -21.47 13.21
N LYS A 380 62.36 -20.33 12.55
CA LYS A 380 63.37 -19.34 12.98
C LYS A 380 62.86 -18.38 14.06
N SER A 381 61.54 -18.17 14.15
CA SER A 381 60.95 -17.27 15.16
C SER A 381 60.68 -17.94 16.51
N PHE A 382 60.64 -19.27 16.59
CA PHE A 382 60.51 -20.01 17.86
C PHE A 382 61.85 -20.12 18.63
N GLY A 383 63.00 -19.99 17.95
CA GLY A 383 64.32 -20.11 18.57
C GLY A 383 64.81 -18.87 19.34
N ASN A 384 64.14 -17.72 19.21
CA ASN A 384 64.57 -16.45 19.84
C ASN A 384 63.75 -16.05 21.07
N ALA A 385 62.77 -16.86 21.48
CA ALA A 385 61.94 -16.60 22.67
C ALA A 385 62.68 -16.60 24.03
N PRO A 386 63.86 -17.24 24.24
CA PRO A 386 64.51 -17.25 25.55
C PRO A 386 65.34 -16.00 25.92
N LYS A 387 65.54 -15.02 25.02
CA LYS A 387 66.35 -13.83 25.31
C LYS A 387 65.58 -12.61 25.83
N SER A 388 64.25 -12.57 25.66
CA SER A 388 63.43 -11.42 26.09
C SER A 388 62.79 -11.59 27.48
N PHE A 389 62.93 -12.75 28.12
CA PHE A 389 62.44 -13.00 29.49
C PHE A 389 63.47 -12.64 30.59
N GLY A 390 64.70 -12.28 30.23
CA GLY A 390 65.81 -12.07 31.18
C GLY A 390 65.89 -10.70 31.84
N ASN A 391 65.09 -9.70 31.44
CA ASN A 391 65.25 -8.31 31.94
C ASN A 391 64.04 -7.76 32.72
N ALA A 392 63.12 -8.60 33.16
CA ALA A 392 61.90 -8.18 33.85
C ALA A 392 61.87 -8.32 35.40
N PRO A 393 62.96 -8.16 36.18
CA PRO A 393 62.81 -7.94 37.62
C PRO A 393 63.50 -6.67 38.15
N LYS A 394 63.11 -5.48 37.66
CA LYS A 394 63.44 -4.19 38.32
C LYS A 394 62.28 -3.20 38.52
N SER A 395 61.06 -3.54 38.11
CA SER A 395 59.89 -2.66 38.26
C SER A 395 58.76 -3.23 39.12
N PHE A 396 59.04 -4.26 39.94
CA PHE A 396 58.06 -4.86 40.86
C PHE A 396 58.19 -4.33 42.30
N GLY A 397 58.55 -3.06 42.45
CA GLY A 397 58.81 -2.46 43.76
C GLY A 397 57.59 -1.89 44.49
N ASN A 398 56.50 -1.52 43.81
CA ASN A 398 55.36 -0.85 44.46
C ASN A 398 54.04 -1.10 43.71
N ALA A 399 53.25 -2.13 44.04
CA ALA A 399 51.78 -2.16 43.85
C ALA A 399 51.06 -3.46 44.33
N PRO A 400 51.17 -3.92 45.58
CA PRO A 400 50.34 -5.03 46.05
C PRO A 400 49.02 -4.52 46.66
N LYS A 401 48.09 -4.01 45.81
CA LYS A 401 46.63 -3.92 46.12
C LYS A 401 45.73 -4.10 44.88
N SER A 402 46.23 -3.83 43.67
CA SER A 402 45.45 -3.94 42.43
C SER A 402 45.47 -5.34 41.76
N PHE A 403 46.35 -6.25 42.20
CA PHE A 403 46.50 -7.58 41.60
C PHE A 403 45.47 -8.62 42.05
N GLY A 404 44.67 -8.35 43.10
CA GLY A 404 43.67 -9.30 43.61
C GLY A 404 42.42 -9.47 42.73
N ASN A 405 42.05 -8.44 41.96
CA ASN A 405 40.82 -8.42 41.16
C ASN A 405 41.03 -8.64 39.65
N ALA A 406 42.24 -8.38 39.13
CA ALA A 406 42.55 -8.57 37.71
C ALA A 406 42.36 -10.02 37.20
N PRO A 407 42.72 -11.08 37.96
CA PRO A 407 42.48 -12.46 37.53
C PRO A 407 40.99 -12.83 37.49
N LYS A 408 40.16 -12.25 38.37
CA LYS A 408 38.71 -12.47 38.40
C LYS A 408 38.04 -11.81 37.19
N SER A 409 38.38 -10.55 36.90
CA SER A 409 37.89 -9.83 35.72
C SER A 409 38.31 -10.51 34.41
N PHE A 410 39.53 -11.03 34.35
CA PHE A 410 40.00 -11.79 33.18
C PHE A 410 39.27 -13.13 33.00
N ARG A 411 39.03 -13.87 34.09
CA ARG A 411 38.17 -15.08 34.03
C ARG A 411 36.74 -14.76 33.61
N GLN A 412 36.19 -13.64 34.05
CA GLN A 412 34.83 -13.22 33.69
C GLN A 412 34.75 -12.85 32.21
N MET A 413 35.75 -12.14 31.69
CA MET A 413 35.88 -11.85 30.26
C MET A 413 36.00 -13.13 29.41
N LEU A 414 36.81 -14.10 29.84
CA LEU A 414 36.93 -15.40 29.16
C LEU A 414 35.60 -16.17 29.15
N LYS A 415 34.85 -16.15 30.27
CA LYS A 415 33.51 -16.75 30.33
C LYS A 415 32.53 -16.08 29.37
N SER A 416 32.52 -14.74 29.32
CA SER A 416 31.69 -13.98 28.37
C SER A 416 32.06 -14.27 26.92
N PHE A 417 33.36 -14.40 26.62
CA PHE A 417 33.83 -14.76 25.28
C PHE A 417 33.44 -16.19 24.89
N GLN A 418 33.57 -17.15 25.82
CA GLN A 418 33.10 -18.53 25.59
C GLN A 418 31.59 -18.58 25.35
N GLN A 419 30.81 -17.76 26.06
CA GLN A 419 29.36 -17.68 25.88
C GLN A 419 29.00 -17.06 24.52
N MET A 420 29.74 -16.05 24.08
CA MET A 420 29.63 -15.47 22.74
C MET A 420 29.92 -16.51 21.65
N LEU A 421 30.97 -17.32 21.80
CA LEU A 421 31.29 -18.40 20.87
C LEU A 421 30.18 -19.47 20.80
N LYS A 422 29.58 -19.82 21.94
CA LYS A 422 28.44 -20.74 21.99
C LYS A 422 27.22 -20.18 21.27
N SER A 423 26.88 -18.90 21.50
CA SER A 423 25.78 -18.24 20.79
C SER A 423 26.04 -18.15 19.27
N PHE A 424 27.28 -17.92 18.87
CA PHE A 424 27.67 -17.91 17.46
C PHE A 424 27.55 -19.31 16.82
N GLN A 425 27.99 -20.36 17.51
CA GLN A 425 27.79 -21.74 17.05
C GLN A 425 26.31 -22.10 16.92
N GLN A 426 25.46 -21.62 17.84
CA GLN A 426 24.02 -21.84 17.77
C GLN A 426 23.38 -21.11 16.60
N MET A 427 23.82 -19.89 16.31
CA MET A 427 23.43 -19.14 15.11
C MET A 427 23.79 -19.89 13.82
N LEU A 428 25.00 -20.46 13.74
CA LEU A 428 25.43 -21.26 12.59
C LEU A 428 24.56 -22.51 12.41
N LYS A 429 24.18 -23.19 13.50
CA LYS A 429 23.26 -24.34 13.45
C LYS A 429 21.87 -23.94 12.95
N SER A 430 21.31 -22.83 13.44
CA SER A 430 20.02 -22.31 12.96
C SER A 430 20.08 -21.92 11.48
N PHE A 431 21.19 -21.33 11.03
CA PHE A 431 21.39 -21.00 9.62
C PHE A 431 21.48 -22.26 8.74
N GLN A 432 22.20 -23.29 9.18
CA GLN A 432 22.24 -24.58 8.49
C GLN A 432 20.86 -25.23 8.39
N GLN A 433 20.03 -25.11 9.43
CA GLN A 433 18.66 -25.64 9.43
C GLN A 433 17.77 -24.87 8.44
N MET A 434 17.92 -23.55 8.38
CA MET A 434 17.24 -22.71 7.38
C MET A 434 17.61 -23.12 5.94
N LEU A 435 18.89 -23.38 5.68
CA LEU A 435 19.34 -23.85 4.36
C LEU A 435 18.73 -25.21 3.99
N LYS A 436 18.60 -26.13 4.95
CA LYS A 436 17.92 -27.43 4.73
C LYS A 436 16.44 -27.25 4.39
N SER A 437 15.73 -26.39 5.13
CA SER A 437 14.32 -26.07 4.84
C SER A 437 14.14 -25.43 3.46
N PHE A 438 15.06 -24.54 3.07
CA PHE A 438 15.04 -23.93 1.74
C PHE A 438 15.29 -24.96 0.62
N GLN A 439 16.25 -25.87 0.81
CA GLN A 439 16.48 -26.98 -0.13
C GLN A 439 15.24 -27.88 -0.27
N GLN A 440 14.51 -28.13 0.81
CA GLN A 440 13.27 -28.90 0.78
C GLN A 440 12.15 -28.17 0.03
N MET A 441 12.03 -26.85 0.21
CA MET A 441 11.11 -26.01 -0.54
C MET A 441 11.39 -26.06 -2.05
N LEU A 442 12.67 -26.00 -2.45
CA LEU A 442 13.07 -26.11 -3.86
C LEU A 442 12.69 -27.47 -4.47
N LYS A 443 12.85 -28.56 -3.72
CA LYS A 443 12.41 -29.90 -4.16
C LYS A 443 10.89 -29.96 -4.37
N SER A 444 10.10 -29.42 -3.44
CA SER A 444 8.64 -29.35 -3.59
C SER A 444 8.22 -28.52 -4.80
N PHE A 445 8.91 -27.40 -5.06
CA PHE A 445 8.64 -26.56 -6.22
C PHE A 445 8.97 -27.29 -7.54
N GLN A 446 10.10 -28.00 -7.60
CA GLN A 446 10.45 -28.83 -8.76
C GLN A 446 9.39 -29.91 -9.02
N GLN A 447 8.81 -30.50 -7.97
CA GLN A 447 7.75 -31.49 -8.11
C GLN A 447 6.46 -30.87 -8.64
N MET A 448 6.10 -29.68 -8.16
CA MET A 448 4.97 -28.91 -8.67
C MET A 448 5.12 -28.60 -10.17
N LEU A 449 6.32 -28.18 -10.61
CA LEU A 449 6.60 -27.93 -12.03
C LEU A 449 6.43 -29.18 -12.89
N LYS A 450 6.87 -30.35 -12.40
CA LYS A 450 6.65 -31.63 -13.10
C LYS A 450 5.16 -31.96 -13.24
N SER A 451 4.37 -31.79 -12.18
CA SER A 451 2.91 -31.99 -12.23
C SER A 451 2.23 -31.03 -13.20
N PHE A 452 2.66 -29.77 -13.24
CA PHE A 452 2.13 -28.78 -14.18
C PHE A 452 2.48 -29.12 -15.64
N GLN A 453 3.71 -29.56 -15.91
CA GLN A 453 4.10 -30.05 -17.24
C GLN A 453 3.27 -31.25 -17.68
N GLN A 454 2.94 -32.16 -16.76
CA GLN A 454 2.08 -33.31 -17.06
C GLN A 454 0.65 -32.89 -17.38
N MET A 455 0.11 -31.92 -16.63
CA MET A 455 -1.20 -31.32 -16.91
C MET A 455 -1.25 -30.67 -18.30
N LEU A 456 -0.21 -29.92 -18.68
CA LEU A 456 -0.12 -29.32 -20.02
C LEU A 456 -0.09 -30.39 -21.12
N LYS A 457 0.63 -31.49 -20.93
CA LYS A 457 0.62 -32.62 -21.88
C LYS A 457 -0.76 -33.25 -22.02
N SER A 458 -1.47 -33.47 -20.91
CA SER A 458 -2.84 -33.99 -20.93
C SER A 458 -3.81 -33.04 -21.63
N PHE A 459 -3.68 -31.73 -21.39
CA PHE A 459 -4.48 -30.72 -22.08
C PHE A 459 -4.20 -30.68 -23.59
N GLN A 460 -2.93 -30.78 -24.00
CA GLN A 460 -2.55 -30.88 -25.42
C GLN A 460 -3.12 -32.14 -26.08
N GLN A 461 -3.14 -33.27 -25.37
CA GLN A 461 -3.77 -34.49 -25.87
C GLN A 461 -5.28 -34.34 -26.02
N MET A 462 -5.94 -33.67 -25.07
CA MET A 462 -7.37 -33.38 -25.13
C MET A 462 -7.74 -32.48 -26.31
N LEU A 463 -6.88 -31.54 -26.70
CA LEU A 463 -7.12 -30.65 -27.85
C LEU A 463 -6.97 -31.33 -29.21
N LYS A 464 -6.24 -32.44 -29.32
CA LYS A 464 -5.99 -33.14 -30.59
C LYS A 464 -7.28 -33.62 -31.29
N PRO A 465 -8.23 -34.30 -30.61
CA PRO A 465 -9.52 -34.68 -31.19
C PRO A 465 -10.33 -33.48 -31.71
N PHE A 466 -10.34 -32.36 -30.98
CA PHE A 466 -11.05 -31.14 -31.43
C PHE A 466 -10.44 -30.57 -32.71
N GLN A 467 -9.11 -30.57 -32.82
CA GLN A 467 -8.42 -30.17 -34.05
C GLN A 467 -8.71 -31.10 -35.22
N GLN A 468 -8.83 -32.41 -34.98
CA GLN A 468 -9.21 -33.38 -36.01
C GLN A 468 -10.66 -33.21 -36.46
N MET A 469 -11.57 -32.93 -35.52
CA MET A 469 -12.98 -32.67 -35.80
C MET A 469 -13.23 -31.39 -36.62
N LEU A 470 -12.37 -30.37 -36.49
CA LEU A 470 -12.48 -29.13 -37.27
C LEU A 470 -12.09 -29.29 -38.75
N LYS A 471 -11.29 -30.30 -39.11
CA LYS A 471 -10.81 -30.51 -40.48
C LYS A 471 -11.95 -30.79 -41.49
N PRO A 472 -12.90 -31.72 -41.22
CA PRO A 472 -14.06 -31.93 -42.08
C PRO A 472 -14.91 -30.67 -42.27
N PHE A 473 -15.11 -29.87 -41.21
CA PHE A 473 -15.86 -28.61 -41.30
C PHE A 473 -15.18 -27.59 -42.22
N GLN A 474 -13.86 -27.46 -42.13
CA GLN A 474 -13.09 -26.60 -43.04
C GLN A 474 -13.19 -27.06 -44.50
N GLN A 475 -13.23 -28.38 -44.72
CA GLN A 475 -13.37 -28.95 -46.06
C GLN A 475 -14.78 -28.75 -46.61
N MET A 476 -15.80 -28.91 -45.78
CA MET A 476 -17.20 -28.62 -46.10
C MET A 476 -17.40 -27.15 -46.47
N LEU A 477 -16.82 -26.21 -45.71
CA LEU A 477 -16.87 -24.78 -46.00
C LEU A 477 -16.22 -24.45 -47.35
N LYS A 478 -15.08 -25.09 -47.68
CA LYS A 478 -14.45 -24.94 -49.00
C LYS A 478 -15.33 -25.47 -50.12
N SER A 479 -15.95 -26.63 -49.96
CA SER A 479 -16.88 -27.19 -50.95
C SER A 479 -18.11 -26.30 -51.13
N PHE A 480 -18.66 -25.75 -50.05
CA PHE A 480 -19.78 -24.81 -50.11
C PHE A 480 -19.40 -23.51 -50.83
N GLN A 481 -18.21 -22.96 -50.58
CA GLN A 481 -17.69 -21.81 -51.31
C GLN A 481 -17.50 -22.09 -52.80
N GLN A 482 -17.06 -23.30 -53.17
CA GLN A 482 -16.96 -23.69 -54.58
C GLN A 482 -18.34 -23.83 -55.23
N MET A 483 -19.32 -24.36 -54.51
CA MET A 483 -20.69 -24.50 -54.98
C MET A 483 -21.37 -23.13 -55.21
N LEU A 484 -21.06 -22.11 -54.40
CA LEU A 484 -21.63 -20.76 -54.54
C LEU A 484 -21.08 -20.00 -55.76
N LYS A 485 -19.90 -20.36 -56.28
CA LYS A 485 -19.26 -19.63 -57.41
C LYS A 485 -20.10 -19.64 -58.69
N PRO A 486 -20.65 -20.78 -59.17
CA PRO A 486 -21.57 -20.80 -60.31
C PRO A 486 -22.82 -19.93 -60.11
N PHE A 487 -23.43 -19.96 -58.92
CA PHE A 487 -24.60 -19.11 -58.61
C PHE A 487 -24.26 -17.62 -58.69
N GLN A 488 -23.10 -17.21 -58.18
CA GLN A 488 -22.61 -15.83 -58.32
C GLN A 488 -22.35 -15.44 -59.78
N GLN A 489 -21.86 -16.37 -60.60
CA GLN A 489 -21.66 -16.12 -62.04
C GLN A 489 -23.01 -16.01 -62.78
N MET A 490 -23.98 -16.83 -62.41
CA MET A 490 -25.32 -16.85 -63.00
C MET A 490 -26.16 -15.61 -62.64
N LEU A 491 -25.90 -14.99 -61.49
CA LEU A 491 -26.56 -13.74 -61.08
C LEU A 491 -26.07 -12.50 -61.84
N LYS A 492 -24.86 -12.53 -62.43
CA LYS A 492 -24.28 -11.36 -63.13
C LYS A 492 -25.10 -10.93 -64.36
N PRO A 493 -25.51 -11.82 -65.27
CA PRO A 493 -26.40 -11.46 -66.39
C PRO A 493 -27.74 -10.87 -65.92
N PHE A 494 -28.33 -11.43 -64.86
CA PHE A 494 -29.58 -10.92 -64.27
C PHE A 494 -29.42 -9.50 -63.71
N GLN A 495 -28.32 -9.22 -63.02
CA GLN A 495 -28.01 -7.85 -62.55
C GLN A 495 -27.79 -6.87 -63.71
N GLN A 496 -27.17 -7.33 -64.80
CA GLN A 496 -26.92 -6.52 -65.98
C GLN A 496 -28.22 -6.23 -66.74
N MET A 497 -29.09 -7.23 -66.89
CA MET A 497 -30.44 -7.10 -67.43
C MET A 497 -31.31 -6.16 -66.59
N LEU A 498 -31.28 -6.27 -65.25
CA LEU A 498 -31.97 -5.34 -64.34
C LEU A 498 -31.48 -3.89 -64.52
N LYS A 499 -30.17 -3.69 -64.68
CA LYS A 499 -29.60 -2.36 -64.95
C LYS A 499 -30.04 -1.81 -66.31
N SER A 500 -30.03 -2.64 -67.35
CA SER A 500 -30.53 -2.26 -68.68
C SER A 500 -32.02 -1.92 -68.65
N PHE A 501 -32.83 -2.71 -67.95
CA PHE A 501 -34.26 -2.46 -67.77
C PHE A 501 -34.50 -1.16 -66.99
N GLN A 502 -33.74 -0.91 -65.92
CA GLN A 502 -33.78 0.37 -65.18
C GLN A 502 -33.38 1.58 -66.04
N GLN A 503 -32.40 1.44 -66.93
CA GLN A 503 -32.02 2.50 -67.87
C GLN A 503 -33.11 2.74 -68.92
N MET A 504 -33.73 1.67 -69.42
CA MET A 504 -34.81 1.73 -70.41
C MET A 504 -36.09 2.36 -69.86
N LEU A 505 -36.35 2.23 -68.55
CA LEU A 505 -37.48 2.87 -67.86
C LEU A 505 -37.23 4.35 -67.52
N LYS A 506 -35.99 4.86 -67.62
CA LYS A 506 -35.67 6.26 -67.25
C LYS A 506 -36.44 7.32 -68.07
N PRO A 507 -36.66 7.18 -69.40
CA PRO A 507 -37.40 8.17 -70.19
C PRO A 507 -38.91 8.18 -69.91
N PHE A 508 -39.46 7.10 -69.34
CA PHE A 508 -40.89 6.95 -69.05
C PHE A 508 -41.28 7.42 -67.65
N ARG A 509 -40.33 7.99 -66.89
CA ARG A 509 -40.59 8.70 -65.63
C ARG A 509 -40.88 10.17 -65.95
N HIS A 510 -42.09 10.45 -66.41
CA HIS A 510 -42.68 11.79 -66.40
C HIS A 510 -43.61 11.94 -65.21
#